data_AF-A0A7S2MXN3-F1
#
_entry.id   AF-A0A7S2MXN3-F1
#
_cell.length_a   1.000
_cell.length_b   1.000
_cell.length_c   1.000
_cell.angle_alpha   90.00
_cell.angle_beta   90.00
_cell.angle_gamma   90.00
#
_symmetry.space_group_name_H-M   'P 1'
#
loop_
_entity.id
_entity.type
_entity.pdbx_description
1 polymer ?
#
loop_
_entity_poly.entity_id
_entity_poly.type
_entity_poly.pdbx_seq_one_letter_code
_entity_poly.pdbx_strand_id
1 'polypeptide(L)'
;SKIAKTSQLKGPQDEPDDQQGTVENPLTGKGYSKRYFDILEKRQKLPAWEARKEFLKLVKRNQAVVLVGETGSGKTTQLPQFLLEAGYHTQGGVNKGIACTQPRRVAAMSVAQRVADE
;
A
#
# COMPACT_ATOMS: atom_id res chain seq x y z
N SER A 1 7.29 -54.24 9.24
CA SER A 1 8.50 -53.41 9.35
C SER A 1 8.35 -52.11 8.58
N LYS A 2 8.45 -50.99 9.32
CA LYS A 2 8.85 -49.61 8.96
C LYS A 2 8.16 -48.82 7.83
N ILE A 3 7.52 -47.74 8.29
CA ILE A 3 7.11 -46.51 7.61
C ILE A 3 8.33 -45.57 7.47
N ALA A 4 8.42 -44.79 6.37
CA ALA A 4 9.14 -43.50 6.29
C ALA A 4 8.62 -42.72 5.07
N LYS A 5 7.65 -41.80 5.17
CA LYS A 5 7.77 -40.37 5.50
C LYS A 5 8.99 -39.67 4.86
N THR A 6 8.75 -39.00 3.73
CA THR A 6 9.65 -37.98 3.16
C THR A 6 9.30 -36.62 3.75
N SER A 7 10.31 -36.00 4.35
CA SER A 7 10.31 -34.64 4.91
C SER A 7 10.44 -33.59 3.81
N GLN A 8 9.73 -32.47 3.93
CA GLN A 8 10.25 -31.17 3.49
C GLN A 8 9.93 -30.08 4.53
N LEU A 9 10.99 -29.76 5.28
CA LEU A 9 11.45 -28.46 5.79
C LEU A 9 10.40 -27.41 6.23
N LYS A 10 10.37 -27.23 7.55
CA LYS A 10 9.69 -26.22 8.35
C LYS A 10 10.38 -24.85 8.19
N GLY A 11 9.69 -23.86 7.63
CA GLY A 11 10.10 -22.45 7.70
C GLY A 11 9.86 -21.87 9.12
N PRO A 12 10.54 -20.77 9.51
CA PRO A 12 10.49 -20.28 10.88
C PRO A 12 9.10 -19.78 11.23
N GLN A 13 8.67 -20.16 12.43
CA GLN A 13 7.43 -19.75 13.08
C GLN A 13 7.61 -18.31 13.57
N ASP A 14 7.03 -17.34 12.88
CA ASP A 14 6.78 -16.01 13.42
C ASP A 14 5.29 -15.94 13.81
N GLU A 15 4.97 -16.36 15.03
CA GLU A 15 3.70 -16.04 15.68
C GLU A 15 3.99 -15.51 17.08
N PRO A 16 3.54 -14.27 17.37
CA PRO A 16 2.83 -14.04 18.60
C PRO A 16 1.38 -13.62 18.30
N ASP A 17 0.49 -14.37 18.92
CA ASP A 17 -0.96 -14.20 19.05
C ASP A 17 -1.30 -12.87 19.73
N ASP A 18 -1.93 -11.94 19.01
CA ASP A 18 -2.62 -10.78 19.58
C ASP A 18 -4.03 -10.73 18.98
N GLN A 19 -4.98 -11.39 19.66
CA GLN A 19 -6.41 -11.35 19.39
C GLN A 19 -6.99 -9.96 19.68
N GLN A 20 -6.82 -9.01 18.75
CA GLN A 20 -7.58 -7.77 18.70
C GLN A 20 -8.17 -7.62 17.30
N GLY A 21 -9.46 -7.97 17.17
CA GLY A 21 -10.34 -7.77 16.00
C GLY A 21 -9.62 -7.50 14.69
N THR A 22 -9.15 -8.55 14.03
CA THR A 22 -8.19 -8.43 12.92
C THR A 22 -8.83 -7.76 11.72
N VAL A 23 -8.59 -6.46 11.54
CA VAL A 23 -8.87 -5.80 10.26
C VAL A 23 -7.98 -6.49 9.22
N GLU A 24 -8.62 -7.11 8.22
CA GLU A 24 -7.93 -7.82 7.16
C GLU A 24 -7.47 -6.86 6.06
N ASN A 25 -6.31 -7.15 5.47
CA ASN A 25 -5.79 -6.46 4.31
C ASN A 25 -6.53 -6.97 3.05
N PRO A 26 -7.29 -6.11 2.34
CA PRO A 26 -8.10 -6.54 1.20
C PRO A 26 -7.25 -6.99 -0.01
N LEU A 27 -5.96 -6.65 -0.05
CA LEU A 27 -5.05 -7.04 -1.13
C LEU A 27 -4.45 -8.43 -0.93
N THR A 28 -4.34 -8.91 0.32
CA THR A 28 -3.65 -10.18 0.64
C THR A 28 -4.49 -11.17 1.42
N GLY A 29 -5.63 -10.73 1.99
CA GLY A 29 -6.49 -11.54 2.87
C GLY A 29 -5.86 -11.85 4.23
N LYS A 30 -4.73 -11.22 4.58
CA LYS A 30 -4.05 -11.41 5.87
C LYS A 30 -4.38 -10.27 6.83
N GLY A 31 -4.33 -10.52 8.14
CA GLY A 31 -4.44 -9.46 9.14
C GLY A 31 -3.33 -8.42 9.00
N TYR A 32 -3.65 -7.15 9.26
CA TYR A 32 -2.62 -6.11 9.32
C TYR A 32 -1.67 -6.32 10.51
N SER A 33 -0.38 -6.10 10.28
CA SER A 33 0.62 -6.16 11.36
C SER A 33 0.59 -4.91 12.24
N LYS A 34 1.11 -5.00 13.46
CA LYS A 34 1.31 -3.82 14.32
C LYS A 34 2.10 -2.70 13.62
N ARG A 35 3.14 -3.08 12.87
CA ARG A 35 3.98 -2.14 12.09
C ARG A 35 3.17 -1.37 11.06
N TYR A 36 2.17 -1.99 10.43
CA TYR A 36 1.26 -1.29 9.51
C TYR A 36 0.52 -0.16 10.23
N PHE A 37 -0.05 -0.42 11.41
CA PHE A 37 -0.78 0.60 12.17
C PHE A 37 0.12 1.77 12.60
N ASP A 38 1.35 1.49 13.05
CA ASP A 38 2.33 2.53 13.41
C ASP A 38 2.68 3.43 12.20
N ILE A 39 2.76 2.85 11.00
CA ILE A 39 3.03 3.58 9.77
C ILE A 39 1.79 4.34 9.30
N LEU A 40 0.61 3.74 9.40
CA LEU A 40 -0.67 4.36 9.07
C LEU A 40 -0.89 5.64 9.90
N GLU A 41 -0.60 5.62 11.20
CA GLU A 41 -0.71 6.80 12.05
C GLU A 41 0.20 7.95 11.56
N LYS A 42 1.41 7.63 11.10
CA LYS A 42 2.32 8.64 10.52
C LYS A 42 1.82 9.16 9.18
N ARG A 43 1.24 8.29 8.35
CA ARG A 43 0.67 8.66 7.04
C ARG A 43 -0.47 9.66 7.21
N GLN A 44 -1.33 9.47 8.21
CA GLN A 44 -2.47 10.34 8.50
C GLN A 44 -2.07 11.78 8.85
N LYS A 45 -0.84 11.99 9.34
CA LYS A 45 -0.31 13.32 9.73
C LYS A 45 0.28 14.11 8.56
N LEU A 46 0.38 13.52 7.37
CA LEU A 46 0.97 14.19 6.21
C LEU A 46 -0.05 15.04 5.46
N PRO A 47 0.33 16.22 4.91
CA PRO A 47 -0.60 17.09 4.17
C PRO A 47 -1.33 16.40 3.00
N ALA A 48 -0.69 15.42 2.34
CA ALA A 48 -1.33 14.64 1.29
C ALA A 48 -2.57 13.86 1.79
N TRP A 49 -2.58 13.42 3.05
CA TRP A 49 -3.69 12.69 3.64
C TRP A 49 -4.93 13.57 3.80
N GLU A 50 -4.74 14.79 4.29
CA GLU A 50 -5.82 15.77 4.45
C GLU A 50 -6.47 16.11 3.09
N ALA A 51 -5.64 16.25 2.04
CA ALA A 51 -6.09 16.54 0.68
C ALA A 51 -6.71 15.33 -0.06
N ARG A 52 -6.72 14.13 0.53
CA ARG A 52 -7.14 12.87 -0.14
C ARG A 52 -8.51 12.97 -0.81
N LYS A 53 -9.52 13.47 -0.08
CA LYS A 53 -10.90 13.55 -0.58
C LYS A 53 -11.03 14.48 -1.78
N GLU A 54 -10.36 15.63 -1.71
CA GLU A 54 -10.34 16.60 -2.79
C GLU A 54 -9.58 16.07 -4.01
N PHE A 55 -8.41 15.47 -3.79
CA PHE A 55 -7.63 14.82 -4.84
C PHE A 55 -8.46 13.78 -5.62
N LEU A 56 -9.12 12.85 -4.94
CA LEU A 56 -9.94 11.81 -5.59
C LEU A 56 -11.13 12.41 -6.37
N LYS A 57 -11.72 13.50 -5.85
CA LYS A 57 -12.78 14.24 -6.55
C LYS A 57 -12.27 14.90 -7.82
N LEU A 58 -11.07 15.49 -7.80
CA LEU A 58 -10.43 16.09 -8.97
C LEU A 58 -10.08 15.04 -10.02
N VAL A 59 -9.48 13.91 -9.62
CA VAL A 59 -9.14 12.81 -10.53
C VAL A 59 -10.39 12.22 -11.18
N LYS A 60 -11.49 12.08 -10.44
CA LYS A 60 -12.76 11.55 -11.01
C LYS A 60 -13.37 12.47 -12.07
N ARG A 61 -13.17 13.78 -11.95
CA ARG A 61 -13.83 14.79 -12.81
C ARG A 61 -12.96 15.25 -13.99
N ASN A 62 -11.65 15.10 -13.88
CA ASN A 62 -10.70 15.64 -14.85
C ASN A 62 -9.80 14.53 -15.36
N GLN A 63 -9.57 14.52 -16.66
CA GLN A 63 -8.60 13.60 -17.28
C GLN A 63 -7.15 13.92 -16.86
N ALA A 64 -6.86 15.19 -16.54
CA ALA A 64 -5.56 15.65 -16.08
C ALA A 64 -5.71 16.52 -14.83
N VAL A 65 -4.84 16.31 -13.85
CA VAL A 65 -4.79 17.08 -12.59
C VAL A 65 -3.34 17.46 -12.32
N VAL A 66 -3.07 18.74 -12.13
CA VAL A 66 -1.76 19.23 -11.69
C VAL A 66 -1.80 19.40 -10.17
N LEU A 67 -0.86 18.74 -9.49
CA LEU A 67 -0.75 18.79 -8.03
C LEU A 67 0.55 19.48 -7.64
N VAL A 68 0.44 20.47 -6.76
CA VAL A 68 1.56 21.17 -6.17
C VAL A 68 1.53 20.93 -4.68
N GLY A 69 2.70 20.68 -4.10
CA GLY A 69 2.86 20.58 -2.65
C GLY A 69 4.33 20.54 -2.30
N GLU A 70 4.66 20.89 -1.07
CA GLU A 70 6.04 20.97 -0.61
C GLU A 70 6.75 19.61 -0.60
N THR A 71 8.08 19.63 -0.58
CA THR A 71 8.90 18.43 -0.39
C THR A 71 8.55 17.80 0.96
N GLY A 72 8.37 16.47 1.00
CA GLY A 72 7.98 15.77 2.22
C GLY A 72 6.47 15.76 2.51
N SER A 73 5.64 16.39 1.67
CA SER A 73 4.18 16.42 1.88
C SER A 73 3.47 15.06 1.71
N GLY A 74 4.18 14.01 1.30
CA GLY A 74 3.62 12.66 1.11
C GLY A 74 3.09 12.35 -0.29
N LYS A 75 3.29 13.23 -1.29
CA LYS A 75 2.74 13.05 -2.65
C LYS A 75 3.10 11.70 -3.28
N THR A 76 4.40 11.41 -3.35
CA THR A 76 4.93 10.26 -4.08
C THR A 76 4.56 8.92 -3.43
N THR A 77 4.41 8.88 -2.10
CA THR A 77 4.08 7.64 -1.40
C THR A 77 2.56 7.43 -1.29
N GLN A 78 1.77 8.47 -1.05
CA GLN A 78 0.34 8.31 -0.72
C GLN A 78 -0.61 8.38 -1.92
N LEU A 79 -0.35 9.22 -2.93
CA LEU A 79 -1.29 9.43 -4.04
C LEU A 79 -1.54 8.15 -4.84
N PRO A 80 -0.51 7.34 -5.20
CA PRO A 80 -0.74 6.06 -5.86
C PRO A 80 -1.60 5.11 -5.02
N GLN A 81 -1.40 5.07 -3.71
CA GLN A 81 -2.18 4.25 -2.78
C GLN A 81 -3.64 4.70 -2.72
N PHE A 82 -3.91 6.00 -2.70
CA PHE A 82 -5.29 6.52 -2.74
C PHE A 82 -6.03 6.13 -4.02
N LEU A 83 -5.34 6.12 -5.17
CA LEU A 83 -5.91 5.64 -6.42
C LEU A 83 -6.19 4.13 -6.37
N LEU A 84 -5.27 3.35 -5.79
CA LEU A 84 -5.44 1.91 -5.62
C LEU A 84 -6.67 1.60 -4.76
N GLU A 85 -6.74 2.23 -3.59
CA GLU A 85 -7.84 2.10 -2.61
C GLU A 85 -9.18 2.58 -3.18
N ALA A 86 -9.16 3.59 -4.05
CA ALA A 86 -10.37 4.07 -4.74
C ALA A 86 -10.79 3.20 -5.94
N GLY A 87 -10.11 2.08 -6.19
CA GLY A 87 -10.46 1.11 -7.21
C GLY A 87 -9.97 1.45 -8.62
N TYR A 88 -9.07 2.42 -8.81
CA TYR A 88 -8.58 2.77 -10.15
C TYR A 88 -7.74 1.66 -10.83
N HIS A 89 -7.38 0.61 -10.09
CA HIS A 89 -6.72 -0.58 -10.61
C HIS A 89 -7.70 -1.57 -11.28
N THR A 90 -9.01 -1.38 -11.13
CA THR A 90 -10.06 -2.20 -11.77
C THR A 90 -11.14 -1.30 -12.36
N GLN A 91 -11.33 -1.33 -13.68
CA GLN A 91 -12.38 -0.53 -14.33
C GLN A 91 -13.10 -1.37 -15.37
N GLY A 92 -14.42 -1.57 -15.18
CA GLY A 92 -15.25 -2.36 -16.09
C GLY A 92 -14.88 -3.85 -16.13
N GLY A 93 -14.38 -4.40 -15.01
CA GLY A 93 -13.91 -5.80 -14.93
C GLY A 93 -12.53 -6.05 -15.54
N VAL A 94 -11.86 -4.99 -16.03
CA VAL A 94 -10.50 -5.08 -16.59
C VAL A 94 -9.49 -4.56 -15.58
N ASN A 95 -8.42 -5.33 -15.37
CA ASN A 95 -7.28 -4.93 -14.54
C ASN A 95 -6.46 -3.84 -15.23
N LYS A 96 -6.13 -2.77 -14.51
CA LYS A 96 -5.31 -1.66 -14.94
C LYS A 96 -4.17 -1.42 -13.96
N GLY A 97 -3.07 -0.85 -14.46
CA GLY A 97 -1.93 -0.43 -13.65
C GLY A 97 -2.03 1.03 -13.22
N ILE A 98 -1.56 1.33 -12.02
CA ILE A 98 -1.25 2.69 -11.57
C ILE A 98 0.27 2.85 -11.69
N ALA A 99 0.72 3.79 -12.52
CA ALA A 99 2.13 4.05 -12.73
C ALA A 99 2.55 5.38 -12.08
N CYS A 100 3.61 5.35 -11.28
CA CYS A 100 4.29 6.54 -10.76
C CYS A 100 5.73 6.52 -11.27
N THR A 101 6.13 7.53 -12.03
CA THR A 101 7.49 7.63 -12.56
C THR A 101 8.39 8.42 -11.61
N GLN A 102 9.67 8.04 -11.53
CA GLN A 102 10.69 8.77 -10.79
C GLN A 102 11.86 9.07 -11.72
N PRO A 103 12.45 10.28 -11.66
CA PRO A 103 13.54 10.67 -12.57
C PRO A 103 14.83 9.86 -12.33
N ARG A 104 14.98 9.25 -11.15
CA ARG A 104 16.15 8.47 -10.76
C ARG A 104 15.76 7.05 -10.39
N ARG A 105 16.49 6.06 -10.89
CA ARG A 105 16.28 4.63 -10.59
C ARG A 105 16.31 4.33 -9.09
N VAL A 106 17.27 4.91 -8.36
CA VAL A 106 17.38 4.72 -6.89
C VAL A 106 16.15 5.25 -6.15
N ALA A 107 15.60 6.38 -6.60
CA ALA A 107 14.37 6.93 -6.03
C ALA A 107 13.17 6.02 -6.31
N ALA A 108 13.04 5.47 -7.53
CA ALA A 108 11.98 4.52 -7.88
C ALA A 108 11.98 3.29 -6.95
N MET A 109 13.14 2.67 -6.75
CA MET A 109 13.28 1.48 -5.89
C MET A 109 13.00 1.79 -4.43
N SER A 110 13.55 2.90 -3.91
CA SER A 110 13.35 3.32 -2.52
C SER A 110 11.89 3.64 -2.22
N VAL A 111 11.22 4.37 -3.12
CA VAL A 111 9.78 4.67 -2.99
C VAL A 111 8.96 3.39 -3.06
N ALA A 112 9.23 2.50 -4.00
CA ALA A 112 8.48 1.25 -4.13
C ALA A 112 8.59 0.39 -2.86
N GLN A 113 9.80 0.22 -2.31
CA GLN A 113 10.00 -0.50 -1.06
C GLN A 113 9.27 0.18 0.10
N ARG A 114 9.35 1.51 0.18
CA ARG A 114 8.66 2.28 1.22
C ARG A 114 7.14 2.11 1.14
N VAL A 115 6.57 2.15 -0.06
CA VAL A 115 5.12 1.96 -0.27
C VAL A 115 4.69 0.53 0.01
N ALA A 116 5.55 -0.47 -0.23
CA ALA A 116 5.26 -1.86 0.12
C ALA A 116 5.28 -2.12 1.64
N ASP A 117 6.06 -1.35 2.39
CA ASP A 117 6.07 -1.39 3.86
C ASP A 117 4.91 -0.59 4.50
N GLU A 118 4.30 0.33 3.74
CA GLU A 118 3.21 1.25 4.16
C GLU A 118 1.80 0.64 4.08
#